data_AF-A0A533RHG0-F1
#
_entry.id   AF-A0A533RHG0-F1
#
_cell.length_a   1.000
_cell.length_b   1.000
_cell.length_c   1.000
_cell.angle_alpha   90.00
_cell.angle_beta   90.00
_cell.angle_gamma   90.00
#
_symmetry.space_group_name_H-M   'P 1'
#
loop_
_entity.id
_entity.type
_entity.pdbx_description
1 polymer ?
#
loop_
_entity_poly.entity_id
_entity_poly.type
_entity_poly.pdbx_seq_one_letter_code
_entity_poly.pdbx_strand_id
1 'polypeptide(L)'
;MTASPSAATPDRIAGALRATASARGGTPARDWFSTGASVGDRFSSRALDALLGTACPAGSSPIARFRAACGFVLASWARMWAARRSRRGLGALPRGADVTVLRTWAHSGAFGADGFSDPYFRGLAGWLAARDRRVVNVVGALSERADVYRAAAGAVDRPVLPEHAFLRLGDPLVVAWQTLRARPRAAAAAFEGHDVTALLQAAIDEEHARRQVFANRLQARIAARIAERTAPGLVVLTHEGYAWERQFVFGVRGAVPAAWVVGYQHAPITPGATALFATDGLAPREAGLPDRIVTSGRAAAGELVRRGYPA
;
A
#
# COMPACT_ATOMS: atom_id res chain seq x y z
N MET A 1 22.90 18.87 25.58
CA MET A 1 23.14 19.13 24.15
C MET A 1 22.35 18.12 23.34
N THR A 2 21.19 18.51 22.83
CA THR A 2 20.29 17.68 22.03
C THR A 2 20.72 17.74 20.57
N ALA A 3 21.16 16.61 20.01
CA ALA A 3 21.51 16.50 18.60
C ALA A 3 20.23 16.58 17.75
N SER A 4 20.20 17.55 16.82
CA SER A 4 19.12 17.76 15.87
C SER A 4 19.14 16.65 14.79
N PRO A 5 18.00 16.02 14.44
CA PRO A 5 17.98 14.95 13.44
C PRO A 5 18.16 15.47 12.00
N SER A 6 19.10 14.84 11.29
CA SER A 6 19.70 15.19 9.99
C SER A 6 18.75 15.22 8.77
N ALA A 7 19.04 16.16 7.85
CA ALA A 7 18.35 16.49 6.60
C ALA A 7 18.55 15.51 5.41
N ALA A 8 19.00 14.27 5.64
CA ALA A 8 19.46 13.38 4.56
C ALA A 8 18.36 12.63 3.76
N THR A 9 17.11 12.65 4.21
CA THR A 9 16.00 11.87 3.59
C THR A 9 15.52 12.42 2.24
N PRO A 10 15.33 13.75 2.06
CA PRO A 10 14.82 14.28 0.81
C PRO A 10 15.80 14.14 -0.37
N ASP A 11 17.11 14.14 -0.10
CA ASP A 11 18.14 14.05 -1.14
C ASP A 11 18.24 12.66 -1.81
N ARG A 12 17.82 11.59 -1.14
CA ARG A 12 17.79 10.24 -1.74
C ARG A 12 16.64 10.07 -2.73
N ILE A 13 15.48 10.62 -2.42
CA ILE A 13 14.34 10.67 -3.34
C ILE A 13 14.66 11.63 -4.48
N ALA A 14 15.32 12.75 -4.19
CA ALA A 14 15.89 13.63 -5.21
C ALA A 14 16.87 12.88 -6.11
N GLY A 15 17.72 12.01 -5.55
CA GLY A 15 18.66 11.18 -6.29
C GLY A 15 17.97 10.19 -7.20
N ALA A 16 16.90 9.52 -6.75
CA ALA A 16 16.10 8.64 -7.60
C ALA A 16 15.37 9.42 -8.71
N LEU A 17 14.80 10.59 -8.39
CA LEU A 17 14.11 11.47 -9.35
C LEU A 17 15.10 12.16 -10.33
N ARG A 18 16.34 12.45 -9.89
CA ARG A 18 17.42 13.04 -10.70
C ARG A 18 18.20 11.99 -11.49
N ALA A 19 18.31 10.74 -11.04
CA ALA A 19 18.91 9.64 -11.79
C ALA A 19 18.08 9.32 -13.05
N THR A 20 16.77 9.61 -13.04
CA THR A 20 15.93 9.63 -14.25
C THR A 20 16.26 10.78 -15.22
N ALA A 21 16.96 11.82 -14.77
CA ALA A 21 17.42 12.94 -15.60
C ALA A 21 18.92 12.87 -15.95
N SER A 22 19.70 12.01 -15.30
CA SER A 22 21.15 11.90 -15.51
C SER A 22 21.64 10.47 -15.29
N ALA A 23 21.68 9.70 -16.37
CA ALA A 23 22.50 8.51 -16.45
C ALA A 23 23.93 8.91 -16.89
N ARG A 24 24.85 9.14 -15.94
CA ARG A 24 26.32 8.98 -16.09
C ARG A 24 27.03 9.11 -14.72
N GLY A 25 27.58 7.98 -14.27
CA GLY A 25 28.81 7.80 -13.46
C GLY A 25 29.00 8.52 -12.11
N GLY A 26 29.16 7.74 -11.03
CA GLY A 26 29.85 8.21 -9.80
C GLY A 26 29.47 7.50 -8.50
N THR A 27 30.45 7.20 -7.64
CA THR A 27 30.43 6.49 -6.33
C THR A 27 31.10 7.44 -5.30
N PRO A 28 30.77 7.53 -3.97
CA PRO A 28 30.97 6.47 -2.95
C PRO A 28 30.21 6.53 -1.57
N ALA A 29 30.60 5.60 -0.66
CA ALA A 29 30.59 5.45 0.84
C ALA A 29 29.34 5.76 1.72
N ARG A 30 28.77 4.80 2.49
CA ARG A 30 29.10 4.24 3.86
C ARG A 30 29.00 5.30 4.99
N ASP A 31 28.38 5.12 6.16
CA ASP A 31 27.82 4.00 6.93
C ASP A 31 26.67 4.51 7.85
N TRP A 32 26.04 3.60 8.61
CA TRP A 32 25.32 3.72 9.91
C TRP A 32 23.95 2.99 9.95
N PHE A 33 23.88 2.01 10.86
CA PHE A 33 22.73 1.21 11.29
C PHE A 33 22.63 1.24 12.82
N SER A 34 21.40 1.32 13.32
CA SER A 34 20.87 0.82 14.62
C SER A 34 19.49 1.47 14.78
N THR A 35 18.35 0.90 15.13
CA THR A 35 17.82 -0.36 15.68
C THR A 35 16.31 -0.26 15.34
N GLY A 36 15.54 -1.27 14.92
CA GLY A 36 15.42 -2.62 15.46
C GLY A 36 14.22 -2.72 16.41
N ALA A 37 12.99 -2.76 15.90
CA ALA A 37 11.82 -3.36 16.56
C ALA A 37 10.71 -3.65 15.53
N SER A 38 10.39 -4.92 15.34
CA SER A 38 9.34 -5.42 14.46
C SER A 38 7.94 -5.11 15.02
N VAL A 39 7.16 -4.34 14.27
CA VAL A 39 5.78 -3.93 14.60
C VAL A 39 4.74 -5.03 14.23
N GLY A 40 5.19 -6.23 13.87
CA GLY A 40 4.36 -7.29 13.29
C GLY A 40 3.32 -7.95 14.23
N ASP A 41 3.54 -7.95 15.55
CA ASP A 41 2.80 -8.87 16.44
C ASP A 41 1.69 -8.24 17.30
N ARG A 42 1.30 -6.99 17.04
CA ARG A 42 0.20 -6.35 17.79
C ARG A 42 -0.85 -5.71 16.89
N PHE A 43 -1.30 -6.44 15.88
CA PHE A 43 -2.58 -6.14 15.26
C PHE A 43 -3.69 -6.64 16.18
N SER A 44 -4.41 -5.72 16.83
CA SER A 44 -5.61 -6.03 17.62
C SER A 44 -6.77 -6.41 16.70
N SER A 45 -6.64 -7.59 16.08
CA SER A 45 -7.75 -8.31 15.48
C SER A 45 -8.78 -8.70 16.54
N ARG A 46 -8.41 -8.77 17.83
CA ARG A 46 -9.25 -9.21 18.94
C ARG A 46 -10.62 -8.52 19.05
N ALA A 47 -10.78 -7.23 18.77
CA ALA A 47 -12.09 -6.57 18.91
C ALA A 47 -13.04 -6.88 17.73
N LEU A 48 -12.50 -7.09 16.53
CA LEU A 48 -13.26 -7.43 15.33
C LEU A 48 -13.43 -8.95 15.18
N ASP A 49 -12.46 -9.72 15.67
CA ASP A 49 -12.51 -11.17 15.80
C ASP A 49 -13.42 -11.61 16.95
N ALA A 50 -13.55 -10.81 18.03
CA ALA A 50 -14.54 -11.06 19.08
C ALA A 50 -15.98 -10.76 18.62
N LEU A 51 -16.17 -9.78 17.75
CA LEU A 51 -17.49 -9.45 17.18
C LEU A 51 -17.91 -10.39 16.04
N LEU A 52 -16.97 -11.15 15.43
CA LEU A 52 -17.20 -11.92 14.20
C LEU A 52 -16.56 -13.32 14.22
N GLY A 53 -16.30 -13.85 15.42
CA GLY A 53 -15.50 -15.05 15.67
C GLY A 53 -15.82 -16.23 14.76
N THR A 54 -14.86 -16.59 13.92
CA THR A 54 -14.10 -17.86 13.92
C THR A 54 -13.39 -17.96 12.57
N ALA A 55 -12.09 -18.31 12.61
CA ALA A 55 -11.43 -18.83 11.42
C ALA A 55 -12.27 -20.01 10.91
N CYS A 56 -12.82 -19.88 9.71
CA CYS A 56 -13.67 -20.90 9.12
C CYS A 56 -12.76 -22.10 8.79
N PRO A 57 -13.07 -23.33 9.25
CA PRO A 57 -12.27 -24.49 8.89
C PRO A 57 -12.21 -24.66 7.38
N ALA A 58 -11.08 -25.19 6.88
CA ALA A 58 -10.87 -25.48 5.47
C ALA A 58 -12.05 -26.28 4.90
N GLY A 59 -12.71 -25.71 3.88
CA GLY A 59 -14.01 -26.18 3.38
C GLY A 59 -15.18 -25.22 3.60
N SER A 60 -14.93 -23.90 3.66
CA SER A 60 -15.96 -22.89 3.94
C SER A 60 -17.19 -23.07 3.03
N SER A 61 -18.32 -23.41 3.62
CA SER A 61 -19.59 -23.57 2.90
C SER A 61 -19.91 -22.29 2.10
N PRO A 62 -20.67 -22.37 1.00
CA PRO A 62 -21.14 -21.18 0.27
C PRO A 62 -21.75 -20.12 1.19
N ILE A 63 -22.43 -20.54 2.26
CA ILE A 63 -23.03 -19.67 3.28
C ILE A 63 -21.97 -18.88 4.05
N ALA A 64 -20.88 -19.51 4.49
CA ALA A 64 -19.81 -18.82 5.21
C ALA A 64 -19.16 -17.72 4.37
N ARG A 65 -18.91 -18.00 3.09
CA ARG A 65 -18.34 -17.02 2.15
C ARG A 65 -19.29 -15.87 1.88
N PHE A 66 -20.58 -16.15 1.71
CA PHE A 66 -21.61 -15.12 1.58
C PHE A 66 -21.65 -14.21 2.82
N ARG A 67 -21.64 -14.78 4.03
CA ARG A 67 -21.57 -14.02 5.28
C ARG A 67 -20.30 -13.16 5.37
N ALA A 68 -19.14 -13.69 4.99
CA ALA A 68 -17.89 -12.94 4.94
C ALA A 68 -17.98 -11.75 3.97
N ALA A 69 -18.58 -11.96 2.79
CA ALA A 69 -18.81 -10.91 1.80
C ALA A 69 -19.76 -9.82 2.31
N CYS A 70 -20.90 -10.18 2.92
CA CYS A 70 -21.82 -9.23 3.54
C CYS A 70 -21.14 -8.41 4.64
N GLY A 71 -20.41 -9.09 5.55
CA GLY A 71 -19.65 -8.43 6.61
C GLY A 71 -18.59 -7.47 6.07
N PHE A 72 -17.89 -7.86 4.99
CA PHE A 72 -16.94 -6.99 4.30
C PHE A 72 -17.61 -5.75 3.68
N VAL A 73 -18.77 -5.90 3.02
CA VAL A 73 -19.50 -4.78 2.42
C VAL A 73 -19.95 -3.79 3.48
N LEU A 74 -20.59 -4.27 4.55
CA LEU A 74 -21.07 -3.44 5.65
C LEU A 74 -19.91 -2.70 6.34
N ALA A 75 -18.82 -3.41 6.64
CA ALA A 75 -17.63 -2.80 7.24
C ALA A 75 -17.00 -1.75 6.32
N SER A 76 -16.98 -1.99 5.00
CA SER A 76 -16.46 -1.03 4.02
C SER A 76 -17.34 0.22 3.94
N TRP A 77 -18.66 0.07 3.93
CA TRP A 77 -19.58 1.22 3.97
C TRP A 77 -19.45 2.04 5.26
N ALA A 78 -19.29 1.39 6.42
CA ALA A 78 -19.04 2.09 7.67
C ALA A 78 -17.75 2.93 7.60
N ARG A 79 -16.66 2.35 7.08
CA ARG A 79 -15.38 3.08 6.87
C ARG A 79 -15.53 4.22 5.89
N MET A 80 -16.24 4.00 4.79
CA MET A 80 -16.52 5.04 3.81
C MET A 80 -17.32 6.17 4.44
N TRP A 81 -18.33 5.88 5.26
CA TRP A 81 -19.11 6.92 5.92
C TRP A 81 -18.27 7.73 6.91
N ALA A 82 -17.42 7.07 7.71
CA ALA A 82 -16.45 7.74 8.57
C ALA A 82 -15.49 8.64 7.75
N ALA A 83 -14.92 8.11 6.67
CA ALA A 83 -14.04 8.84 5.76
C ALA A 83 -14.75 9.94 4.96
N ARG A 84 -16.08 9.90 4.81
CA ARG A 84 -16.82 10.93 4.09
C ARG A 84 -17.09 12.16 4.94
N ARG A 85 -17.04 12.04 6.26
CA ARG A 85 -17.07 13.22 7.14
C ARG A 85 -15.82 14.08 6.98
N SER A 86 -14.71 13.49 6.54
CA SER A 86 -13.46 14.20 6.22
C SER A 86 -13.39 14.68 4.76
N ARG A 87 -14.54 14.88 4.09
CA ARG A 87 -14.61 15.24 2.65
C ARG A 87 -14.05 16.62 2.27
N ARG A 88 -13.59 17.41 3.24
CA ARG A 88 -12.95 18.70 2.97
C ARG A 88 -11.81 18.47 1.96
N GLY A 89 -11.86 19.17 0.83
CA GLY A 89 -10.85 19.10 -0.21
C GLY A 89 -11.05 18.05 -1.31
N LEU A 90 -11.97 17.08 -1.20
CA LEU A 90 -12.15 16.08 -2.29
C LEU A 90 -12.64 16.69 -3.61
N GLY A 91 -13.42 17.76 -3.56
CA GLY A 91 -13.95 18.44 -4.76
C GLY A 91 -12.94 19.34 -5.47
N ALA A 92 -11.86 19.73 -4.78
CA ALA A 92 -10.84 20.66 -5.28
C ALA A 92 -9.48 19.98 -5.43
N LEU A 93 -9.47 18.66 -5.63
CA LEU A 93 -8.23 17.92 -5.80
C LEU A 93 -7.49 18.39 -7.06
N PRO A 94 -6.18 18.64 -6.98
CA PRO A 94 -5.41 18.95 -8.17
C PRO A 94 -5.41 17.73 -9.10
N ARG A 95 -5.40 18.01 -10.40
CA ARG A 95 -5.41 16.99 -11.44
C ARG A 95 -4.31 17.28 -12.47
N GLY A 96 -3.51 16.28 -12.84
CA GLY A 96 -2.49 16.39 -13.89
C GLY A 96 -1.17 15.67 -13.58
N ALA A 97 -0.28 15.60 -14.57
CA ALA A 97 1.00 14.91 -14.47
C ALA A 97 1.98 15.54 -13.45
N ASP A 98 1.79 16.81 -13.12
CA ASP A 98 2.49 17.53 -12.07
C ASP A 98 2.02 17.16 -10.65
N VAL A 99 0.91 16.41 -10.54
CA VAL A 99 0.39 15.90 -9.27
C VAL A 99 1.20 14.70 -8.80
N THR A 100 1.51 14.71 -7.50
CA THR A 100 2.12 13.60 -6.79
C THR A 100 1.20 13.11 -5.68
N VAL A 101 0.84 11.83 -5.70
CA VAL A 101 0.09 11.19 -4.61
C VAL A 101 1.08 10.54 -3.66
N LEU A 102 1.05 10.94 -2.39
CA LEU A 102 1.77 10.26 -1.32
C LEU A 102 0.78 9.39 -0.56
N ARG A 103 0.91 8.07 -0.69
CA ARG A 103 0.06 7.10 -0.01
C ARG A 103 0.82 6.51 1.17
N THR A 104 0.42 6.91 2.37
CA THR A 104 1.09 6.54 3.62
C THR A 104 0.12 5.81 4.56
N TRP A 105 0.66 5.34 5.68
CA TRP A 105 -0.11 4.82 6.80
C TRP A 105 -0.04 5.80 7.97
N ALA A 106 -1.15 5.98 8.68
CA ALA A 106 -1.21 6.85 9.84
C ALA A 106 -1.81 6.14 11.06
N HIS A 107 -1.36 6.58 12.23
CA HIS A 107 -1.97 6.33 13.54
C HIS A 107 -2.51 7.66 14.10
N SER A 108 -3.35 7.59 15.14
CA SER A 108 -3.97 8.77 15.77
C SER A 108 -2.92 9.80 16.22
N GLY A 109 -1.81 9.33 16.83
CA GLY A 109 -0.69 10.20 17.23
C GLY A 109 0.11 10.88 16.10
N ALA A 110 -0.19 10.61 14.82
CA ALA A 110 0.44 11.32 13.70
C ALA A 110 -0.19 12.70 13.44
N PHE A 111 -1.27 13.04 14.17
CA PHE A 111 -1.99 14.30 14.05
C PHE A 111 -1.83 15.07 15.36
N GLY A 112 -1.11 16.19 15.30
CA GLY A 112 -0.87 17.08 16.43
C GLY A 112 -1.47 18.47 16.23
N ALA A 113 -1.17 19.39 17.15
CA ALA A 113 -1.56 20.80 17.05
C ALA A 113 -0.99 21.46 15.78
N ASP A 114 0.23 21.07 15.39
CA ASP A 114 0.91 21.56 14.18
C ASP A 114 0.44 20.87 12.89
N GLY A 115 -0.57 20.00 12.97
CA GLY A 115 -1.14 19.28 11.84
C GLY A 115 -0.61 17.86 11.67
N PHE A 116 -0.56 17.38 10.43
CA PHE A 116 -0.17 16.00 10.13
C PHE A 116 1.34 15.84 9.97
N SER A 117 1.92 14.95 10.78
CA SER A 117 3.31 14.50 10.67
C SER A 117 3.35 13.08 10.12
N ASP A 118 3.72 12.93 8.85
CA ASP A 118 3.83 11.63 8.19
C ASP A 118 4.97 10.80 8.81
N PRO A 119 4.69 9.66 9.47
CA PRO A 119 5.71 8.88 10.15
C PRO A 119 6.69 8.20 9.16
N TYR A 120 6.27 7.97 7.92
CA TYR A 120 7.04 7.25 6.91
C TYR A 120 7.77 8.21 5.97
N PHE A 121 7.05 9.18 5.40
CA PHE A 121 7.61 10.09 4.40
C PHE A 121 8.15 11.41 4.97
N ARG A 122 7.77 11.78 6.20
CA ARG A 122 8.22 13.00 6.88
C ARG A 122 8.12 14.24 5.97
N GLY A 123 9.22 14.98 5.80
CA GLY A 123 9.29 16.22 5.02
C GLY A 123 9.16 16.07 3.50
N LEU A 124 8.96 14.85 2.97
CA LEU A 124 8.87 14.61 1.52
C LEU A 124 7.82 15.47 0.82
N ALA A 125 6.63 15.60 1.41
CA ALA A 125 5.56 16.42 0.83
C ALA A 125 6.00 17.87 0.61
N GLY A 126 6.63 18.49 1.62
CA GLY A 126 7.14 19.86 1.51
C GLY A 126 8.28 19.98 0.50
N TRP A 127 9.18 18.99 0.49
CA TRP A 127 10.29 18.95 -0.46
C TRP A 127 9.85 18.82 -1.93
N LEU A 128 8.77 18.07 -2.19
CA LEU A 128 8.14 17.95 -3.51
C LEU A 128 7.40 19.23 -3.89
N ALA A 129 6.66 19.83 -2.96
CA ALA A 129 5.96 21.09 -3.19
C ALA A 129 6.92 22.24 -3.54
N ALA A 130 8.09 22.29 -2.89
CA ALA A 130 9.17 23.23 -3.21
C ALA A 130 9.81 23.03 -4.60
N ARG A 131 9.37 22.01 -5.36
CA ARG A 131 9.76 21.72 -6.74
C ARG A 131 8.55 21.71 -7.68
N ASP A 132 7.57 22.56 -7.37
CA ASP A 132 6.38 22.81 -8.16
C ASP A 132 5.51 21.55 -8.39
N ARG A 133 5.62 20.55 -7.50
CA ARG A 133 4.71 19.39 -7.51
C ARG A 133 3.50 19.69 -6.65
N ARG A 134 2.30 19.44 -7.17
CA ARG A 134 1.07 19.48 -6.37
C ARG A 134 0.92 18.17 -5.62
N VAL A 135 1.00 18.19 -4.29
CA VAL A 135 1.03 16.98 -3.47
C VAL A 135 -0.34 16.67 -2.87
N VAL A 136 -0.80 15.42 -3.03
CA VAL A 136 -2.01 14.89 -2.41
C VAL A 136 -1.62 13.80 -1.41
N ASN A 137 -1.82 14.06 -0.12
CA ASN A 137 -1.56 13.08 0.94
C ASN A 137 -2.78 12.20 1.15
N VAL A 138 -2.61 10.91 0.92
CA VAL A 138 -3.64 9.88 1.14
C VAL A 138 -3.19 8.98 2.28
N VAL A 139 -4.04 8.84 3.29
CA VAL A 139 -3.76 8.02 4.48
C VAL A 139 -4.62 6.77 4.52
N GLY A 140 -3.95 5.63 4.66
CA GLY A 140 -4.54 4.43 5.23
C GLY A 140 -4.46 4.47 6.77
N ALA A 141 -5.33 3.74 7.45
CA ALA A 141 -5.30 3.61 8.91
C ALA A 141 -4.91 2.18 9.32
N LEU A 142 -3.79 2.05 10.04
CA LEU A 142 -3.26 0.77 10.54
C LEU A 142 -4.06 0.25 11.74
N SER A 143 -4.36 1.14 12.67
CA SER A 143 -5.17 0.91 13.88
C SER A 143 -6.19 2.05 14.04
N GLU A 144 -7.16 1.89 14.94
CA GLU A 144 -8.05 2.98 15.39
C GLU A 144 -8.66 3.82 14.25
N ARG A 145 -9.15 3.14 13.20
CA ARG A 145 -9.45 3.78 11.90
C ARG A 145 -10.38 4.98 12.00
N ALA A 146 -11.38 4.92 12.89
CA ALA A 146 -12.32 6.01 13.09
C ALA A 146 -11.63 7.28 13.62
N ASP A 147 -10.68 7.12 14.53
CA ASP A 147 -9.95 8.24 15.14
C ASP A 147 -8.95 8.83 14.17
N VAL A 148 -8.24 7.99 13.40
CA VAL A 148 -7.36 8.45 12.30
C VAL A 148 -8.16 9.27 11.27
N TYR A 149 -9.36 8.81 10.87
CA TYR A 149 -10.16 9.53 9.87
C TYR A 149 -10.76 10.82 10.44
N ARG A 150 -11.14 10.82 11.72
CA ARG A 150 -11.58 12.03 12.41
C ARG A 150 -10.44 13.05 12.52
N ALA A 151 -9.24 12.61 12.88
CA ALA A 151 -8.06 13.46 12.97
C ALA A 151 -7.65 14.01 11.60
N ALA A 152 -7.67 13.18 10.55
CA ALA A 152 -7.43 13.63 9.18
C ALA A 152 -8.43 14.69 8.71
N ALA A 153 -9.70 14.63 9.16
CA ALA A 153 -10.70 15.66 8.88
C ALA A 153 -10.38 17.03 9.52
N GLY A 154 -9.66 17.00 10.65
CA GLY A 154 -9.30 18.16 11.45
C GLY A 154 -7.92 18.74 11.14
N ALA A 155 -7.11 18.10 10.29
CA ALA A 155 -5.79 18.60 9.92
C ALA A 155 -5.91 19.97 9.22
N VAL A 156 -5.24 20.98 9.77
CA VAL A 156 -5.33 22.39 9.33
C VAL A 156 -4.16 22.82 8.45
N ASP A 157 -3.00 22.17 8.57
CA ASP A 157 -1.77 22.53 7.87
C ASP A 157 -1.84 22.17 6.37
N ARG A 158 -2.47 21.03 6.06
CA ARG A 158 -2.67 20.57 4.69
C ARG A 158 -3.82 19.56 4.60
N PRO A 159 -4.46 19.41 3.43
CA PRO A 159 -5.43 18.34 3.22
C PRO A 159 -4.77 16.96 3.36
N VAL A 160 -5.30 16.15 4.28
CA VAL A 160 -4.94 14.74 4.46
C VAL A 160 -6.20 13.90 4.26
N LEU A 161 -6.18 13.05 3.25
CA LEU A 161 -7.39 12.40 2.76
C LEU A 161 -7.40 10.91 3.11
N PRO A 162 -8.38 10.43 3.89
CA PRO A 162 -8.58 9.01 4.09
C PRO A 162 -8.80 8.27 2.77
N GLU A 163 -8.08 7.17 2.57
CA GLU A 163 -8.14 6.40 1.31
C GLU A 163 -9.57 5.90 0.97
N HIS A 164 -10.39 5.61 1.99
CA HIS A 164 -11.78 5.17 1.81
C HIS A 164 -12.73 6.29 1.36
N ALA A 165 -12.31 7.56 1.43
CA ALA A 165 -13.11 8.69 0.98
C ALA A 165 -13.29 8.72 -0.54
N PHE A 166 -12.39 8.06 -1.28
CA PHE A 166 -12.39 7.98 -2.75
C PHE A 166 -13.39 6.96 -3.31
N LEU A 167 -13.81 5.99 -2.49
CA LEU A 167 -14.69 4.90 -2.92
C LEU A 167 -16.12 5.36 -3.25
N ARG A 168 -16.69 4.76 -4.29
CA ARG A 168 -18.12 4.84 -4.63
C ARG A 168 -18.90 3.80 -3.83
N LEU A 169 -20.19 4.07 -3.57
CA LEU A 169 -21.04 3.16 -2.78
C LEU A 169 -21.08 1.73 -3.36
N GLY A 170 -21.02 1.58 -4.69
CA GLY A 170 -21.01 0.27 -5.35
C GLY A 170 -19.66 -0.46 -5.32
N ASP A 171 -18.54 0.19 -5.02
CA ASP A 171 -17.22 -0.44 -5.12
C ASP A 171 -17.07 -1.68 -4.21
N PRO A 172 -17.50 -1.67 -2.92
CA PRO A 172 -17.46 -2.86 -2.07
C PRO A 172 -18.32 -4.02 -2.59
N LEU A 173 -19.50 -3.73 -3.15
CA LEU A 173 -20.38 -4.76 -3.74
C LEU A 173 -19.72 -5.42 -4.95
N VAL A 174 -19.11 -4.61 -5.83
CA VAL A 174 -18.41 -5.14 -7.01
C VAL A 174 -17.22 -5.99 -6.58
N VAL A 175 -16.44 -5.56 -5.59
CA VAL A 175 -15.33 -6.36 -5.05
C VAL A 175 -15.81 -7.67 -4.45
N ALA A 176 -16.89 -7.63 -3.66
CA ALA A 176 -17.49 -8.83 -3.07
C ALA A 176 -17.92 -9.82 -4.16
N TRP A 177 -18.67 -9.34 -5.16
CA TRP A 177 -19.12 -10.15 -6.29
C TRP A 177 -17.97 -10.75 -7.10
N GLN A 178 -16.98 -9.93 -7.48
CA GLN A 178 -15.81 -10.38 -8.23
C GLN A 178 -15.00 -11.41 -7.43
N THR A 179 -14.92 -11.26 -6.11
CA THR A 179 -14.22 -12.21 -5.24
C THR A 179 -14.97 -13.53 -5.18
N LEU A 180 -16.28 -13.51 -4.94
CA LEU A 180 -17.09 -14.74 -4.90
C LEU A 180 -17.10 -15.49 -6.23
N ARG A 181 -17.01 -14.79 -7.37
CA ARG A 181 -16.95 -15.41 -8.70
C ARG A 181 -15.57 -15.93 -9.10
N ALA A 182 -14.51 -15.20 -8.76
CA ALA A 182 -13.17 -15.53 -9.20
C ALA A 182 -12.45 -16.38 -8.15
N ARG A 183 -12.70 -17.70 -8.19
CA ARG A 183 -11.96 -18.68 -7.40
C ARG A 183 -10.68 -19.09 -8.15
N PRO A 184 -9.48 -18.75 -7.65
CA PRO A 184 -8.25 -19.22 -8.26
C PRO A 184 -8.16 -20.73 -8.12
N ARG A 185 -7.60 -21.38 -9.15
CA ARG A 185 -7.17 -22.78 -9.07
C ARG A 185 -5.65 -22.79 -9.03
N ALA A 186 -5.08 -23.61 -8.16
CA ALA A 186 -3.65 -23.89 -8.20
C ALA A 186 -3.31 -24.51 -9.56
N ALA A 187 -2.25 -23.98 -10.19
CA ALA A 187 -1.61 -24.69 -11.28
C ALA A 187 -0.88 -25.93 -10.73
N ALA A 188 -0.65 -26.92 -11.58
CA ALA A 188 0.17 -28.08 -11.23
C ALA A 188 1.54 -27.61 -10.74
N ALA A 189 1.96 -28.06 -9.55
CA ALA A 189 3.18 -27.59 -8.91
C ALA A 189 3.87 -28.73 -8.14
N ALA A 190 5.20 -28.72 -8.20
CA ALA A 190 6.04 -29.63 -7.44
C ALA A 190 7.03 -28.87 -6.56
N PHE A 191 7.33 -29.41 -5.38
CA PHE A 191 8.36 -28.92 -4.48
C PHE A 191 9.28 -30.10 -4.12
N GLU A 192 10.57 -29.96 -4.39
CA GLU A 192 11.58 -31.01 -4.16
C GLU A 192 11.18 -32.39 -4.76
N GLY A 193 10.53 -32.37 -5.94
CA GLY A 193 10.08 -33.57 -6.64
C GLY A 193 8.73 -34.13 -6.18
N HIS A 194 8.09 -33.55 -5.16
CA HIS A 194 6.77 -33.95 -4.68
C HIS A 194 5.67 -33.06 -5.27
N ASP A 195 4.55 -33.64 -5.71
CA ASP A 195 3.36 -32.88 -6.12
C ASP A 195 2.74 -32.19 -4.88
N VAL A 196 2.72 -30.86 -4.91
CA VAL A 196 2.15 -30.01 -3.85
C VAL A 196 0.90 -29.26 -4.30
N THR A 197 0.33 -29.61 -5.45
CA THR A 197 -0.82 -28.91 -6.05
C THR A 197 -2.02 -28.86 -5.10
N ALA A 198 -2.33 -29.98 -4.44
CA ALA A 198 -3.44 -30.05 -3.48
C ALA A 198 -3.21 -29.15 -2.25
N LEU A 199 -1.96 -29.08 -1.78
CA LEU A 199 -1.58 -28.21 -0.65
C LEU A 199 -1.72 -26.73 -1.03
N LEU A 200 -1.27 -26.35 -2.22
CA LEU A 200 -1.45 -24.99 -2.74
C LEU A 200 -2.93 -24.64 -2.92
N GLN A 201 -3.73 -25.57 -3.43
CA GLN A 201 -5.17 -25.36 -3.58
C GLN A 201 -5.85 -25.14 -2.22
N ALA A 202 -5.47 -25.92 -1.20
CA ALA A 202 -5.98 -25.75 0.16
C ALA A 202 -5.61 -24.38 0.75
N ALA A 203 -4.36 -23.93 0.58
CA ALA A 203 -3.92 -22.61 1.03
C ALA A 203 -4.65 -21.46 0.30
N ILE A 204 -4.87 -21.60 -1.02
CA ILE A 204 -5.67 -20.65 -1.80
C ILE A 204 -7.10 -20.60 -1.28
N ASP A 205 -7.73 -21.76 -1.05
CA ASP A 205 -9.11 -21.83 -0.57
C ASP A 205 -9.26 -21.24 0.83
N GLU A 206 -8.29 -21.48 1.72
CA GLU A 206 -8.24 -20.90 3.05
C GLU A 206 -8.14 -19.36 2.97
N GLU A 207 -7.19 -18.85 2.20
CA GLU A 207 -7.00 -17.40 2.05
C GLU A 207 -8.23 -16.74 1.39
N HIS A 208 -8.87 -17.43 0.45
CA HIS A 208 -10.08 -16.96 -0.21
C HIS A 208 -11.32 -16.97 0.69
N ALA A 209 -11.36 -17.86 1.69
CA ALA A 209 -12.37 -17.83 2.74
C ALA A 209 -12.16 -16.67 3.73
N ARG A 210 -10.93 -16.16 3.84
CA ARG A 210 -10.60 -15.01 4.70
C ARG A 210 -11.01 -13.69 4.06
N ARG A 211 -11.27 -12.70 4.91
CA ARG A 211 -11.65 -11.34 4.48
C ARG A 211 -10.51 -10.57 3.82
N GLN A 212 -9.28 -11.07 3.92
CA GLN A 212 -8.09 -10.39 3.44
C GLN A 212 -8.10 -10.26 1.91
N VAL A 213 -8.57 -11.27 1.16
CA VAL A 213 -8.68 -11.17 -0.31
C VAL A 213 -9.61 -10.04 -0.74
N PHE A 214 -10.74 -9.87 -0.04
CA PHE A 214 -11.66 -8.75 -0.29
C PHE A 214 -10.99 -7.41 -0.02
N ALA A 215 -10.26 -7.29 1.10
CA ALA A 215 -9.53 -6.08 1.45
C ALA A 215 -8.42 -5.75 0.43
N ASN A 216 -7.64 -6.74 -0.01
CA ASN A 216 -6.59 -6.58 -1.01
C ASN A 216 -7.20 -6.09 -2.34
N ARG A 217 -8.29 -6.70 -2.82
CA ARG A 217 -8.97 -6.26 -4.05
C ARG A 217 -9.61 -4.88 -3.93
N LEU A 218 -10.08 -4.51 -2.73
CA LEU A 218 -10.58 -3.16 -2.48
C LEU A 218 -9.47 -2.12 -2.63
N GLN A 219 -8.21 -2.44 -2.28
CA GLN A 219 -7.08 -1.52 -2.47
C GLN A 219 -6.84 -1.18 -3.94
N ALA A 220 -7.03 -2.12 -4.86
CA ALA A 220 -7.00 -1.82 -6.30
C ALA A 220 -8.09 -0.80 -6.70
N ARG A 221 -9.30 -0.93 -6.14
CA ARG A 221 -10.38 0.05 -6.38
C ARG A 221 -10.07 1.41 -5.76
N ILE A 222 -9.58 1.44 -4.52
CA ILE A 222 -9.15 2.67 -3.84
C ILE A 222 -8.13 3.40 -4.71
N ALA A 223 -7.07 2.70 -5.13
CA ALA A 223 -6.00 3.24 -5.97
C ALA A 223 -6.52 3.76 -7.31
N ALA A 224 -7.37 2.98 -8.00
CA ALA A 224 -8.00 3.40 -9.24
C ALA A 224 -8.84 4.66 -9.04
N ARG A 225 -9.63 4.77 -7.97
CA ARG A 225 -10.44 5.97 -7.68
C ARG A 225 -9.58 7.19 -7.34
N ILE A 226 -8.46 7.01 -6.66
CA ILE A 226 -7.50 8.09 -6.39
C ILE A 226 -6.93 8.57 -7.74
N ALA A 227 -6.36 7.65 -8.52
CA ALA A 227 -5.72 7.94 -9.80
C ALA A 227 -6.71 8.53 -10.82
N GLU A 228 -7.94 7.99 -10.92
CA GLU A 228 -9.02 8.52 -11.76
C GLU A 228 -9.35 9.97 -11.43
N ARG A 229 -9.20 10.41 -10.17
CA ARG A 229 -9.53 11.78 -9.73
C ARG A 229 -8.36 12.74 -9.85
N THR A 230 -7.15 12.30 -9.53
CA THR A 230 -5.96 13.16 -9.52
C THR A 230 -5.13 13.09 -10.80
N ALA A 231 -5.32 12.06 -11.64
CA ALA A 231 -4.53 11.80 -12.84
C ALA A 231 -3.01 12.01 -12.62
N PRO A 232 -2.42 11.39 -11.57
CA PRO A 232 -1.11 11.79 -11.09
C PRO A 232 -0.01 11.34 -12.05
N GLY A 233 1.05 12.14 -12.17
CA GLY A 233 2.26 11.68 -12.85
C GLY A 233 3.14 10.80 -11.96
N LEU A 234 3.03 10.96 -10.64
CA LEU A 234 3.82 10.21 -9.66
C LEU A 234 2.94 9.74 -8.49
N VAL A 235 3.11 8.50 -8.08
CA VAL A 235 2.54 7.92 -6.86
C VAL A 235 3.68 7.35 -6.05
N VAL A 236 3.79 7.77 -4.78
CA VAL A 236 4.76 7.22 -3.83
C VAL A 236 3.99 6.47 -2.76
N LEU A 237 4.43 5.25 -2.46
CA LEU A 237 3.86 4.43 -1.38
C LEU A 237 4.97 3.76 -0.58
N THR A 238 4.67 3.38 0.66
CA THR A 238 5.50 2.41 1.37
C THR A 238 5.54 1.11 0.58
N HIS A 239 6.66 0.39 0.57
CA HIS A 239 6.75 -0.86 -0.16
C HIS A 239 7.40 -1.99 0.64
N GLU A 240 6.55 -2.84 1.23
CA GLU A 240 6.93 -4.10 1.87
C GLU A 240 6.73 -5.32 0.97
N GLY A 241 6.17 -5.15 -0.22
CA GLY A 241 5.89 -6.24 -1.16
C GLY A 241 4.55 -6.96 -0.93
N TYR A 242 3.74 -6.52 0.04
CA TYR A 242 2.48 -7.18 0.37
C TYR A 242 1.48 -7.19 -0.79
N ALA A 243 0.59 -8.17 -0.77
CA ALA A 243 -0.46 -8.31 -1.77
C ALA A 243 -1.33 -7.05 -1.92
N TRP A 244 -1.63 -6.34 -0.82
CA TRP A 244 -2.43 -5.12 -0.88
C TRP A 244 -1.71 -3.95 -1.58
N GLU A 245 -0.37 -3.87 -1.48
CA GLU A 245 0.43 -2.87 -2.21
C GLU A 245 0.41 -3.17 -3.70
N ARG A 246 0.64 -4.44 -4.07
CA ARG A 246 0.59 -4.87 -5.47
C ARG A 246 -0.78 -4.57 -6.10
N GLN A 247 -1.86 -4.85 -5.36
CA GLN A 247 -3.21 -4.48 -5.78
C GLN A 247 -3.38 -2.97 -5.92
N PHE A 248 -2.82 -2.17 -5.02
CA PHE A 248 -2.81 -0.72 -5.15
C PHE A 248 -2.10 -0.30 -6.46
N VAL A 249 -0.91 -0.83 -6.75
CA VAL A 249 -0.17 -0.55 -7.99
C VAL A 249 -0.99 -0.92 -9.23
N PHE A 250 -1.63 -2.09 -9.25
CA PHE A 250 -2.53 -2.49 -10.35
C PHE A 250 -3.67 -1.49 -10.53
N GLY A 251 -4.27 -1.03 -9.45
CA GLY A 251 -5.34 -0.04 -9.48
C GLY A 251 -4.90 1.30 -10.06
N VAL A 252 -3.72 1.81 -9.66
CA VAL A 252 -3.15 3.03 -10.24
C VAL A 252 -2.93 2.86 -11.74
N ARG A 253 -2.23 1.79 -12.15
CA ARG A 253 -1.88 1.56 -13.56
C ARG A 253 -3.08 1.29 -14.46
N GLY A 254 -4.10 0.61 -13.94
CA GLY A 254 -5.34 0.37 -14.67
C GLY A 254 -6.12 1.67 -14.95
N ALA A 255 -6.00 2.67 -14.08
CA ALA A 255 -6.67 3.96 -14.25
C ALA A 255 -5.81 4.99 -15.01
N VAL A 256 -4.50 5.03 -14.74
CA VAL A 256 -3.55 5.98 -15.32
C VAL A 256 -2.26 5.23 -15.68
N PRO A 257 -2.18 4.59 -16.86
CA PRO A 257 -1.04 3.77 -17.25
C PRO A 257 0.30 4.53 -17.29
N ALA A 258 0.26 5.84 -17.53
CA ALA A 258 1.45 6.69 -17.58
C ALA A 258 1.98 7.10 -16.20
N ALA A 259 1.22 6.87 -15.12
CA ALA A 259 1.66 7.23 -13.78
C ALA A 259 2.87 6.37 -13.35
N TRP A 260 3.91 7.03 -12.85
CA TRP A 260 5.02 6.34 -12.19
C TRP A 260 4.67 5.99 -10.76
N VAL A 261 4.98 4.78 -10.36
CA VAL A 261 4.78 4.28 -9.00
C VAL A 261 6.14 4.01 -8.36
N VAL A 262 6.43 4.68 -7.25
CA VAL A 262 7.68 4.55 -6.51
C VAL A 262 7.42 3.92 -5.15
N GLY A 263 7.99 2.76 -4.92
CA GLY A 263 8.06 2.13 -3.60
C GLY A 263 9.14 2.79 -2.77
N TYR A 264 8.82 3.18 -1.54
CA TYR A 264 9.74 3.86 -0.65
C TYR A 264 9.75 3.19 0.72
N GLN A 265 10.94 2.93 1.26
CA GLN A 265 11.15 2.20 2.52
C GLN A 265 10.62 0.75 2.53
N HIS A 266 11.11 -0.01 3.50
CA HIS A 266 10.65 -1.34 3.91
C HIS A 266 10.67 -2.47 2.86
N ALA A 267 11.34 -2.28 1.72
CA ALA A 267 11.47 -3.34 0.73
C ALA A 267 12.19 -4.58 1.34
N PRO A 268 11.56 -5.76 1.31
CA PRO A 268 12.11 -6.95 1.94
C PRO A 268 13.31 -7.44 1.13
N ILE A 269 14.44 -7.60 1.81
CA ILE A 269 15.68 -8.14 1.23
C ILE A 269 16.02 -9.54 1.77
N THR A 270 15.19 -10.08 2.66
CA THR A 270 15.46 -11.36 3.33
C THR A 270 15.04 -12.55 2.47
N PRO A 271 15.84 -13.63 2.37
CA PRO A 271 15.49 -14.85 1.63
C PRO A 271 14.11 -15.43 1.99
N GLY A 272 13.73 -15.38 3.28
CA GLY A 272 12.45 -15.93 3.76
C GLY A 272 11.19 -15.17 3.34
N ALA A 273 11.33 -14.00 2.71
CA ALA A 273 10.19 -13.22 2.19
C ALA A 273 9.70 -13.76 0.81
N THR A 274 9.69 -15.07 0.61
CA THR A 274 9.45 -15.71 -0.70
C THR A 274 8.11 -15.33 -1.34
N ALA A 275 7.08 -15.08 -0.54
CA ALA A 275 5.77 -14.60 -1.00
C ALA A 275 5.79 -13.17 -1.58
N LEU A 276 6.91 -12.44 -1.41
CA LEU A 276 7.05 -11.02 -1.76
C LEU A 276 7.90 -10.80 -3.02
N PHE A 277 8.47 -11.86 -3.62
CA PHE A 277 9.22 -11.77 -4.88
C PHE A 277 8.34 -12.00 -6.11
N ALA A 278 8.83 -11.59 -7.26
CA ALA A 278 8.19 -11.88 -8.53
C ALA A 278 8.41 -13.36 -8.88
N THR A 279 7.41 -13.99 -9.48
CA THR A 279 7.59 -15.30 -10.12
C THR A 279 8.51 -15.13 -11.32
N ASP A 280 9.45 -16.05 -11.50
CA ASP A 280 10.31 -16.08 -12.68
C ASP A 280 9.48 -15.99 -13.96
N GLY A 281 9.93 -15.14 -14.90
CA GLY A 281 9.27 -14.94 -16.19
C GLY A 281 8.11 -13.94 -16.20
N LEU A 282 7.69 -13.40 -15.05
CA LEU A 282 6.67 -12.34 -15.00
C LEU A 282 7.34 -10.95 -14.97
N ALA A 283 6.93 -10.04 -15.86
CA ALA A 283 7.52 -8.71 -15.87
C ALA A 283 7.17 -7.96 -14.56
N PRO A 284 8.07 -7.13 -13.97
CA PRO A 284 7.79 -6.41 -12.73
C PRO A 284 6.48 -5.63 -12.75
N ARG A 285 6.14 -5.06 -13.92
CA ARG A 285 4.91 -4.31 -14.12
C ARG A 285 3.66 -5.19 -14.00
N GLU A 286 3.73 -6.41 -14.55
CA GLU A 286 2.68 -7.44 -14.48
C GLU A 286 2.56 -8.05 -13.08
N ALA A 287 3.64 -8.05 -12.29
CA ALA A 287 3.64 -8.51 -10.90
C ALA A 287 3.01 -7.51 -9.94
N GLY A 288 2.66 -6.31 -10.41
CA GLY A 288 2.20 -5.21 -9.57
C GLY A 288 3.32 -4.62 -8.71
N LEU A 289 4.59 -4.77 -9.13
CA LEU A 289 5.71 -4.10 -8.47
C LEU A 289 5.74 -2.62 -8.86
N PRO A 290 6.20 -1.72 -7.96
CA PRO A 290 6.50 -0.33 -8.31
C PRO A 290 7.44 -0.23 -9.53
N ASP A 291 7.44 0.90 -10.24
CA ASP A 291 8.38 1.15 -11.34
C ASP A 291 9.82 1.37 -10.83
N ARG A 292 9.96 1.86 -9.59
CA ARG A 292 11.24 2.00 -8.87
C ARG A 292 11.05 1.74 -7.38
N ILE A 293 12.11 1.26 -6.73
CA ILE A 293 12.16 1.12 -5.28
C ILE A 293 13.34 1.92 -4.73
N VAL A 294 13.05 2.83 -3.81
CA VAL A 294 14.05 3.60 -3.09
C VAL A 294 14.46 2.81 -1.84
N THR A 295 15.75 2.47 -1.76
CA THR A 295 16.31 1.66 -0.68
C THR A 295 17.58 2.29 -0.08
N SER A 296 18.01 1.77 1.07
CA SER A 296 19.17 2.25 1.81
C SER A 296 20.47 1.62 1.28
N GLY A 297 21.01 2.23 0.23
CA GLY A 297 22.36 1.94 -0.26
C GLY A 297 22.45 0.81 -1.29
N ARG A 298 23.66 0.67 -1.86
CA ARG A 298 23.92 -0.19 -3.02
C ARG A 298 23.77 -1.68 -2.73
N ALA A 299 24.08 -2.13 -1.51
CA ALA A 299 23.96 -3.54 -1.14
C ALA A 299 22.50 -4.02 -1.16
N ALA A 300 21.59 -3.25 -0.54
CA ALA A 300 20.16 -3.53 -0.57
C ALA A 300 19.60 -3.41 -2.00
N ALA A 301 20.05 -2.41 -2.77
CA ALA A 301 19.65 -2.27 -4.17
C ALA A 301 20.07 -3.49 -5.01
N GLY A 302 21.31 -3.95 -4.86
CA GLY A 302 21.81 -5.14 -5.56
C GLY A 302 21.04 -6.41 -5.19
N GLU A 303 20.63 -6.55 -3.93
CA GLU A 303 19.81 -7.68 -3.49
C GLU A 303 18.38 -7.62 -4.06
N LEU A 304 17.76 -6.45 -4.11
CA LEU A 304 16.45 -6.28 -4.73
C LEU A 304 16.50 -6.61 -6.22
N VAL A 305 17.51 -6.12 -6.95
CA VAL A 305 17.69 -6.42 -8.38
C VAL A 305 17.91 -7.92 -8.61
N ARG A 306 18.72 -8.59 -7.79
CA ARG A 306 18.90 -10.06 -7.85
C ARG A 306 17.60 -10.83 -7.68
N ARG A 307 16.61 -10.24 -7.01
CA ARG A 307 15.30 -10.85 -6.72
C ARG A 307 14.20 -10.43 -7.70
N GLY A 308 14.57 -9.81 -8.82
CA GLY A 308 13.63 -9.44 -9.88
C GLY A 308 12.88 -8.13 -9.63
N TYR A 309 13.26 -7.35 -8.62
CA TYR A 309 12.75 -5.98 -8.49
C TYR A 309 13.39 -5.05 -9.53
N PRO A 310 12.69 -3.98 -9.94
CA PRO A 310 13.27 -3.01 -10.85
C PRO A 310 14.46 -2.31 -10.19
N ALA A 311 15.52 -2.15 -10.98
CA ALA A 311 16.70 -1.37 -10.63
C ALA A 311 16.36 0.11 -10.45
#